data_AF-A0A533U8Q3-F1
#
_entry.id   AF-A0A533U8Q3-F1
#
_cell.length_a   1.000
_cell.length_b   1.000
_cell.length_c   1.000
_cell.angle_alpha   90.00
_cell.angle_beta   90.00
_cell.angle_gamma   90.00
#
_symmetry.space_group_name_H-M   'P 1'
#
loop_
_entity.id
_entity.type
_entity.pdbx_description
1 polymer ?
#
loop_
_entity_poly.entity_id
_entity_poly.type
_entity_poly.pdbx_seq_one_letter_code
_entity_poly.pdbx_strand_id
1 'polypeptide(L)'
;MKDPVKTMERIGVGFDTKTEEFLSKASLLSYYIATYNAVNDQLGFENEPVTVDEIFDFINDLKHEGEATNIPNITKMDISLTFRLLLKAGVGKQMTPDLTVLSN
;
A
#
# COMPACT_ATOMS: atom_id res chain seq x y z
N MET A 1 26.32 -31.35 -29.32
CA MET A 1 26.22 -30.47 -28.12
C MET A 1 24.84 -30.69 -27.52
N LYS A 2 24.74 -31.12 -26.25
CA LYS A 2 23.48 -31.16 -25.52
C LYS A 2 23.37 -29.86 -24.73
N ASP A 3 22.29 -29.12 -24.93
CA ASP A 3 21.99 -27.92 -24.14
C ASP A 3 21.90 -28.28 -22.65
N PRO A 4 22.51 -27.49 -21.75
CA PRO A 4 22.30 -27.66 -20.33
C PRO A 4 20.85 -27.27 -20.04
N VAL A 5 20.07 -28.25 -19.57
CA VAL A 5 18.73 -28.02 -19.02
C VAL A 5 18.88 -26.96 -17.93
N LYS A 6 18.42 -25.74 -18.22
CA LYS A 6 18.38 -24.63 -17.27
C LYS A 6 17.49 -25.09 -16.12
N THR A 7 18.09 -25.54 -15.02
CA THR A 7 17.38 -25.99 -13.83
C THR A 7 16.60 -24.80 -13.31
N MET A 8 15.28 -24.81 -13.52
CA MET A 8 14.40 -23.77 -13.03
C MET A 8 14.37 -23.91 -11.50
N GLU A 9 14.96 -22.95 -10.78
CA GLU A 9 14.88 -22.90 -9.34
C GLU A 9 13.41 -22.80 -8.93
N ARG A 10 12.92 -23.83 -8.22
CA ARG A 10 11.58 -23.83 -7.64
C ARG A 10 11.69 -23.37 -6.20
N ILE A 11 11.26 -22.14 -5.95
CA ILE A 11 11.15 -21.61 -4.59
C ILE A 11 9.71 -21.84 -4.12
N GLY A 12 9.54 -22.75 -3.16
CA GLY A 12 8.28 -22.90 -2.44
C GLY A 12 8.29 -21.96 -1.24
N VAL A 13 7.39 -20.98 -1.22
CA VAL A 13 7.16 -20.13 -0.05
C VAL A 13 5.78 -20.46 0.48
N GLY A 14 5.73 -20.98 1.71
CA GLY A 14 4.48 -21.23 2.44
C GLY A 14 4.24 -20.12 3.45
N PHE A 15 3.01 -19.65 3.52
CA PHE A 15 2.57 -18.66 4.50
C PHE A 15 1.51 -19.28 5.40
N ASP A 16 1.50 -18.90 6.68
CA ASP A 16 0.33 -19.20 7.51
C ASP A 16 -0.85 -18.32 7.09
N THR A 17 -2.07 -18.69 7.49
CA THR A 17 -3.29 -17.99 7.09
C THR A 17 -3.27 -16.50 7.48
N LYS A 18 -2.62 -16.15 8.58
CA LYS A 18 -2.50 -14.74 9.02
C LYS A 18 -1.59 -13.95 8.09
N THR A 19 -0.50 -14.56 7.67
CA THR A 19 0.45 -13.97 6.72
C THR A 19 -0.20 -13.84 5.35
N GLU A 20 -0.98 -14.84 4.89
CA GLU A 20 -1.76 -14.75 3.66
C GLU A 20 -2.79 -13.62 3.71
N GLU A 21 -3.54 -13.49 4.81
CA GLU A 21 -4.52 -12.41 5.00
C GLU A 21 -3.83 -11.04 4.95
N PHE A 22 -2.72 -10.89 5.66
CA PHE A 22 -1.94 -9.66 5.66
C PHE A 22 -1.41 -9.31 4.27
N LEU A 23 -0.81 -10.28 3.55
CA LEU A 23 -0.28 -10.05 2.20
C LEU A 23 -1.40 -9.68 1.21
N SER A 24 -2.56 -10.31 1.33
CA SER A 24 -3.75 -9.98 0.54
C SER A 24 -4.20 -8.53 0.79
N LYS A 25 -4.33 -8.13 2.07
CA LYS A 25 -4.65 -6.74 2.44
C LYS A 25 -3.59 -5.76 1.95
N ALA A 26 -2.31 -6.07 2.13
CA ALA A 26 -1.21 -5.20 1.72
C ALA A 26 -1.18 -5.00 0.20
N SER A 27 -1.46 -6.05 -0.58
CA SER A 27 -1.58 -5.96 -2.04
C SER A 27 -2.73 -5.04 -2.44
N LEU A 28 -3.91 -5.22 -1.84
CA LEU A 28 -5.09 -4.39 -2.10
C LEU A 28 -4.85 -2.93 -1.71
N LEU A 29 -4.27 -2.72 -0.53
CA LEU A 29 -3.93 -1.39 -0.02
C LEU A 29 -2.91 -0.69 -0.91
N SER A 30 -1.91 -1.42 -1.43
CA SER A 30 -0.94 -0.85 -2.37
C SER A 30 -1.61 -0.32 -3.64
N TYR A 31 -2.62 -1.03 -4.15
CA TYR A 31 -3.42 -0.57 -5.29
C TYR A 31 -4.22 0.70 -4.95
N TYR A 32 -4.90 0.74 -3.81
CA TYR A 32 -5.70 1.90 -3.43
C TYR A 32 -4.86 3.13 -3.10
N ILE A 33 -3.70 2.95 -2.45
CA ILE A 33 -2.74 4.03 -2.21
C ILE A 33 -2.24 4.60 -3.54
N ALA A 34 -1.88 3.75 -4.49
CA ALA A 34 -1.44 4.19 -5.82
C ALA A 34 -2.55 4.93 -6.57
N THR A 35 -3.79 4.42 -6.51
CA THR A 35 -4.96 5.05 -7.11
C THR A 35 -5.22 6.43 -6.49
N TYR A 36 -5.20 6.51 -5.16
CA TYR A 36 -5.40 7.76 -4.43
C TYR A 36 -4.36 8.81 -4.82
N ASN A 37 -3.07 8.46 -4.83
CA ASN A 37 -2.01 9.34 -5.29
C ASN A 37 -2.21 9.81 -6.73
N ALA A 38 -2.54 8.90 -7.64
CA ALA A 38 -2.74 9.24 -9.05
C ALA A 38 -3.91 10.21 -9.27
N VAL A 39 -4.98 10.09 -8.47
CA VAL A 39 -6.11 11.04 -8.50
C VAL A 39 -5.68 12.39 -7.91
N ASN A 40 -4.97 12.40 -6.78
CA ASN A 40 -4.47 13.63 -6.18
C ASN A 40 -3.53 14.41 -7.11
N ASP A 41 -2.64 13.71 -7.82
CA ASP A 41 -1.76 14.31 -8.84
C ASP A 41 -2.59 14.98 -9.95
N GLN A 42 -3.66 14.32 -10.43
CA GLN A 42 -4.57 14.89 -11.44
C GLN A 42 -5.34 16.12 -10.94
N LEU A 43 -5.55 16.22 -9.63
CA LEU A 43 -6.22 17.36 -8.97
C LEU A 43 -5.22 18.48 -8.62
N GLY A 44 -3.93 18.32 -8.90
CA GLY A 44 -2.89 19.32 -8.68
C GLY A 44 -2.23 19.27 -7.29
N PHE A 45 -2.45 18.21 -6.51
CA PHE A 45 -1.81 17.97 -5.21
C PHE A 45 -0.53 17.14 -5.36
N GLU A 46 0.26 17.42 -6.39
CA GLU A 46 1.47 16.67 -6.71
C GLU A 46 2.47 16.71 -5.55
N ASN A 47 2.98 15.55 -5.15
CA ASN A 47 3.96 15.36 -4.08
C ASN A 47 3.47 15.69 -2.65
N GLU A 48 2.18 15.94 -2.45
CA GLU A 48 1.64 16.05 -1.09
C GLU A 48 1.77 14.69 -0.36
N PRO A 49 2.20 14.70 0.91
CA PRO A 49 2.32 13.47 1.68
C PRO A 49 0.95 12.87 1.94
N VAL A 50 0.81 11.58 1.65
CA VAL A 50 -0.40 10.83 1.96
C VAL A 50 -0.27 10.12 3.30
N THR A 51 -1.31 10.26 4.10
CA THR A 51 -1.37 9.79 5.49
C THR A 51 -2.18 8.50 5.62
N VAL A 52 -2.01 7.84 6.77
CA VAL A 52 -2.80 6.65 7.15
C VAL A 52 -4.28 6.97 7.26
N ASP A 53 -4.62 8.16 7.78
CA ASP A 53 -5.99 8.56 8.02
C ASP A 53 -6.72 8.85 6.71
N GLU A 54 -6.09 9.56 5.77
CA GLU A 54 -6.67 9.82 4.44
C GLU A 54 -6.98 8.53 3.67
N ILE A 55 -6.07 7.56 3.69
CA ILE A 55 -6.30 6.26 3.03
C ILE A 55 -7.39 5.46 3.74
N PHE A 56 -7.45 5.55 5.07
CA PHE A 56 -8.50 4.88 5.84
C PHE A 56 -9.88 5.44 5.50
N ASP A 57 -10.00 6.76 5.44
CA ASP A 57 -11.26 7.45 5.09
C ASP A 57 -11.64 7.15 3.64
N PHE A 58 -10.70 7.26 2.69
CA PHE A 58 -10.92 6.89 1.30
C PHE A 58 -11.47 5.47 1.11
N ILE A 59 -10.88 4.48 1.80
CA ILE A 59 -11.35 3.09 1.70
C ILE A 59 -12.75 2.93 2.31
N ASN A 60 -13.04 3.64 3.40
CA ASN A 60 -14.37 3.61 3.99
C ASN A 60 -15.38 4.26 3.06
N ASP A 61 -15.07 5.39 2.44
CA ASP A 61 -15.96 6.06 1.49
C ASP A 61 -16.30 5.11 0.33
N LEU A 62 -15.29 4.43 -0.25
CA LEU A 62 -15.52 3.41 -1.29
C LEU A 62 -16.44 2.25 -0.85
N LYS A 63 -16.39 1.86 0.43
CA LYS A 63 -17.30 0.84 1.00
C LYS A 63 -18.71 1.37 1.16
N HIS A 64 -18.87 2.61 1.61
CA HIS A 64 -20.17 3.22 1.87
C HIS A 64 -20.89 3.63 0.59
N GLU A 65 -20.15 4.05 -0.44
CA GLU A 65 -20.68 4.45 -1.75
C GLU A 65 -21.10 3.25 -2.63
N GLY A 66 -20.86 2.01 -2.15
CA GLY A 66 -21.47 0.80 -2.71
C GLY A 66 -20.79 0.21 -3.94
N GLU A 67 -19.68 0.80 -4.42
CA GLU A 67 -18.96 0.29 -5.60
C GLU A 67 -18.09 -0.93 -5.29
N ALA A 68 -17.71 -1.16 -4.02
CA ALA A 68 -16.76 -2.19 -3.65
C ALA A 68 -17.28 -3.14 -2.55
N THR A 69 -18.11 -4.10 -2.97
CA THR A 69 -18.78 -5.07 -2.08
C THR A 69 -17.87 -6.10 -1.42
N ASN A 70 -16.61 -6.20 -1.86
CA ASN A 70 -15.65 -7.23 -1.40
C ASN A 70 -14.37 -6.67 -0.77
N ILE A 71 -14.36 -5.41 -0.31
CA ILE A 71 -13.18 -4.90 0.40
C ILE A 71 -13.13 -5.54 1.81
N PRO A 72 -12.03 -6.23 2.16
CA PRO A 72 -11.88 -6.82 3.49
C PRO A 72 -11.92 -5.75 4.58
N ASN A 73 -12.11 -6.17 5.83
CA ASN A 73 -11.98 -5.24 6.95
C ASN A 73 -10.52 -4.75 7.04
N ILE A 74 -10.32 -3.46 6.84
CA ILE A 74 -9.02 -2.79 6.83
C ILE A 74 -8.95 -1.94 8.10
N THR A 75 -7.87 -2.10 8.86
CA THR A 75 -7.56 -1.25 10.01
C THR A 75 -6.48 -0.22 9.65
N LYS A 76 -6.35 0.84 10.45
CA LYS A 76 -5.23 1.78 10.34
C LYS A 76 -3.86 1.10 10.51
N MET A 77 -3.80 0.00 11.26
CA MET A 77 -2.57 -0.80 11.40
C MET A 77 -2.21 -1.50 10.09
N ASP A 78 -3.18 -2.05 9.37
CA ASP A 78 -2.93 -2.69 8.06
C ASP A 78 -2.35 -1.68 7.05
N ILE A 79 -2.90 -0.46 7.04
CA ILE A 79 -2.42 0.65 6.21
C ILE A 79 -1.00 1.06 6.63
N SER A 80 -0.76 1.25 7.93
CA SER A 80 0.56 1.61 8.47
C SER A 80 1.63 0.57 8.11
N LEU A 81 1.30 -0.71 8.22
CA LEU A 81 2.19 -1.81 7.84
C LEU A 81 2.45 -1.83 6.33
N THR A 82 1.42 -1.56 5.53
CA THR A 82 1.56 -1.48 4.07
C THR A 82 2.46 -0.32 3.66
N PHE A 83 2.32 0.86 4.26
CA PHE A 83 3.27 1.96 4.02
C PHE A 83 4.70 1.57 4.37
N ARG A 84 4.92 0.89 5.51
CA ARG A 84 6.25 0.40 5.87
C ARG A 84 6.80 -0.59 4.84
N LEU A 85 5.98 -1.49 4.31
CA LEU A 85 6.38 -2.42 3.25
C LEU A 85 6.77 -1.68 1.98
N LEU A 86 5.94 -0.73 1.52
CA LEU A 86 6.21 0.07 0.32
C LEU A 86 7.51 0.88 0.46
N LEU A 87 7.71 1.53 1.61
CA LEU A 87 8.95 2.25 1.90
C LEU A 87 10.17 1.32 1.91
N LYS A 88 10.05 0.10 2.45
CA LYS A 88 11.11 -0.91 2.41
C LYS A 88 11.39 -1.42 1.00
N ALA A 89 10.38 -1.44 0.13
CA ALA A 89 10.53 -1.75 -1.28
C ALA A 89 11.07 -0.57 -2.12
N GLY A 90 11.29 0.60 -1.51
CA GLY A 90 11.75 1.81 -2.20
C GLY A 90 10.64 2.58 -2.92
N VAL A 91 9.38 2.26 -2.65
CA VAL A 91 8.21 2.94 -3.20
C VAL A 91 7.83 4.07 -2.25
N GLY A 92 8.37 5.27 -2.52
CA GLY A 92 8.11 6.49 -1.77
C GLY A 92 9.19 6.86 -0.74
N LYS A 93 8.97 7.97 -0.05
CA LYS A 93 9.85 8.50 1.00
C LYS A 93 9.00 8.91 2.20
N GLN A 94 9.49 8.62 3.40
CA GLN A 94 8.84 9.11 4.60
C GLN A 94 9.07 10.62 4.70
N MET A 95 7.97 11.39 4.70
CA MET A 95 8.02 12.82 5.02
C MET A 95 7.72 12.98 6.51
N THR A 96 8.69 13.52 7.26
CA THR A 96 8.43 14.06 8.59
C THR A 96 8.05 15.52 8.44
N PRO A 97 7.02 16.02 9.15
CA PRO A 97 6.75 17.45 9.19
C PRO A 97 8.02 18.17 9.64
N ASP A 98 8.42 19.20 8.90
CA ASP A 98 9.51 20.07 9.34
C ASP A 98 8.99 20.93 10.50
N LEU A 99 9.18 20.44 11.73
CA LEU A 99 8.74 21.12 12.96
C LEU A 99 9.41 22.49 13.14
N THR A 100 10.46 22.82 12.36
CA THR A 100 11.09 24.15 12.39
C THR A 100 10.18 25.25 11.81
N VAL A 101 9.20 24.90 10.96
CA VAL A 101 8.27 25.87 10.35
C VAL A 101 7.15 26.30 11.30
N LEU A 102 6.83 25.47 12.31
CA LEU A 102 5.79 25.76 13.32
C LEU A 102 6.31 26.52 14.55
N SER A 103 7.59 26.92 14.53
CA SER A 103 8.28 27.57 15.66
C SER A 103 8.41 29.09 15.52
N ASN A 104 7.78 29.71 14.52
CA ASN A 104 7.79 31.17 14.28
C ASN A 104 6.43 31.81 14.53
#